data_AF-A0A537SNN7-F1
#
_entry.id   AF-A0A537SNN7-F1
#
_cell.length_a   1.000
_cell.length_b   1.000
_cell.length_c   1.000
_cell.angle_alpha   90.00
_cell.angle_beta   90.00
_cell.angle_gamma   90.00
#
_symmetry.space_group_name_H-M   'P 1'
#
loop_
_entity.id
_entity.type
_entity.pdbx_description
1 polymer ?
#
loop_
_entity_poly.entity_id
_entity_poly.type
_entity_poly.pdbx_seq_one_letter_code
_entity_poly.pdbx_strand_id
1 'polypeptide(L)'
;RHRRREIGIYDDRFVPGLTRLIDAIHRAGAKASIQLGHGGGHTRRDICGETPIAPSAIPHPVYETTLETIVPEEMTKARIEAVIAAHAAAAARA
;
A
#
# COMPACT_ATOMS: atom_id res chain seq x y z
N ARG A 1 -11.03 8.71 -0.39
CA ARG A 1 -10.37 10.02 -0.23
C ARG A 1 -8.88 9.93 0.15
N HIS A 2 -8.42 8.84 0.79
CA HIS A 2 -7.07 8.77 1.39
C HIS A 2 -6.02 8.14 0.47
N ARG A 3 -6.35 7.09 -0.29
CA ARG A 3 -5.36 6.27 -1.01
C ARG A 3 -4.55 7.00 -2.10
N ARG A 4 -5.13 8.04 -2.72
CA ARG A 4 -4.41 8.90 -3.69
C ARG A 4 -3.30 9.76 -3.04
N ARG A 5 -3.30 9.89 -1.72
CA ARG A 5 -2.39 10.77 -0.97
C ARG A 5 -1.65 10.02 0.14
N GLU A 6 -1.72 8.70 0.14
CA GLU A 6 -0.92 7.87 1.03
C GLU A 6 0.56 7.94 0.66
N ILE A 7 1.42 7.74 1.65
CA ILE A 7 2.87 7.64 1.45
C ILE A 7 3.24 6.22 1.04
N GLY A 8 4.32 6.09 0.26
CA GLY A 8 4.86 4.80 -0.16
C GLY A 8 6.23 4.52 0.46
N ILE A 9 6.58 3.24 0.56
CA ILE A 9 7.93 2.76 0.90
C ILE A 9 8.31 1.51 0.09
N TYR A 10 7.65 1.32 -1.07
CA TYR A 10 7.90 0.18 -1.95
C TYR A 10 9.12 0.36 -2.87
N ASP A 11 9.71 1.57 -2.90
CA ASP A 11 10.82 1.97 -3.76
C ASP A 11 11.76 2.91 -2.99
N ASP A 12 13.06 2.82 -3.25
CA ASP A 12 14.11 3.59 -2.55
C ASP A 12 13.93 5.10 -2.74
N ARG A 13 13.25 5.55 -3.79
CA ARG A 13 12.93 6.96 -4.02
C ARG A 13 12.18 7.63 -2.86
N PHE A 14 11.50 6.85 -2.02
CA PHE A 14 10.75 7.38 -0.89
C PHE A 14 11.60 7.56 0.36
N VAL A 15 12.69 6.80 0.50
CA VAL A 15 13.52 6.75 1.71
C VAL A 15 14.01 8.13 2.12
N PRO A 16 14.59 8.98 1.23
CA PRO A 16 15.08 10.30 1.65
C PRO A 16 13.99 11.21 2.23
N GLY A 17 12.74 11.10 1.74
CA GLY A 17 11.61 11.87 2.26
C GLY A 17 11.18 11.39 3.65
N LEU A 18 11.10 10.07 3.82
CA LEU A 18 10.76 9.44 5.09
C LEU A 18 11.83 9.68 6.14
N THR A 19 13.12 9.59 5.81
CA THR A 19 14.22 9.89 6.73
C THR A 19 14.10 11.29 7.33
N ARG A 20 13.79 12.31 6.51
CA ARG A 20 13.60 13.69 7.02
C ARG A 20 12.45 13.79 8.03
N LEU A 21 11.36 13.07 7.80
CA LEU A 21 10.23 13.01 8.72
C LEU A 21 10.62 12.32 10.03
N ILE A 22 11.28 11.16 9.94
CA ILE A 22 11.75 10.40 11.10
C ILE A 22 12.75 11.20 11.93
N ASP A 23 13.70 11.88 11.30
CA ASP A 23 14.67 12.72 12.01
C ASP A 23 13.97 13.84 12.80
N ALA A 24 12.90 14.42 12.27
CA ALA A 24 12.12 15.43 12.98
C ALA A 24 11.39 14.84 14.20
N ILE A 25 10.82 13.63 14.08
CA ILE A 25 10.16 12.92 15.18
C ILE A 25 11.18 12.60 16.28
N HIS A 26 12.36 12.08 15.91
CA HIS A 26 13.42 11.74 16.86
C HIS A 26 14.00 12.98 17.55
N ARG A 27 14.21 14.10 16.84
CA ARG A 27 14.64 15.36 17.46
C ARG A 27 13.65 15.89 18.49
N ALA A 28 12.35 15.59 18.34
CA ALA A 28 11.32 15.92 19.31
C ALA A 28 11.22 14.93 20.48
N GLY A 29 12.08 13.90 20.52
CA GLY A 29 12.14 12.90 21.60
C GLY A 29 11.13 11.75 21.48
N ALA A 30 10.36 11.68 20.39
CA ALA A 30 9.39 10.63 20.17
C ALA A 30 9.99 9.44 19.39
N LYS A 31 9.29 8.30 19.41
CA LYS A 31 9.60 7.12 18.58
C LYS A 31 8.65 7.08 17.39
N ALA A 32 9.11 6.49 16.29
CA ALA A 32 8.32 6.30 15.09
C ALA A 32 8.25 4.82 14.72
N SER A 33 7.15 4.44 14.09
CA SER A 33 6.95 3.16 13.41
C SER A 33 6.05 3.41 12.19
N ILE A 34 6.18 2.59 11.17
CA ILE A 34 5.35 2.67 9.96
C ILE A 34 4.37 1.51 9.90
N GLN A 35 3.13 1.82 9.55
CA GLN A 35 2.15 0.81 9.19
C GLN A 35 2.31 0.45 7.72
N LEU A 36 2.70 -0.79 7.44
CA LEU A 36 2.73 -1.32 6.08
C LEU A 36 1.33 -1.77 5.68
N GLY A 37 0.86 -1.31 4.52
CA GLY A 37 -0.45 -1.62 4.00
C GLY A 37 -0.41 -1.99 2.52
N HIS A 38 -1.31 -2.89 2.13
CA HIS A 38 -1.54 -3.27 0.74
C HIS A 38 -3.04 -3.12 0.45
N GLY A 39 -3.39 -2.35 -0.60
CA GLY A 39 -4.79 -2.01 -0.89
C GLY A 39 -5.69 -3.21 -1.21
N GLY A 40 -5.11 -4.28 -1.77
CA GLY A 40 -5.83 -5.51 -2.09
C GLY A 40 -7.03 -5.25 -3.00
N GLY A 41 -8.14 -5.96 -2.77
CA GLY A 41 -9.38 -5.75 -3.52
C GLY A 41 -10.04 -4.40 -3.22
N HIS A 42 -9.76 -3.85 -2.04
CA HIS A 42 -10.20 -2.52 -1.63
C HIS A 42 -9.25 -1.47 -2.21
N THR A 43 -9.03 -1.47 -3.52
CA THR A 43 -8.41 -0.36 -4.25
C THR A 43 -9.07 -0.24 -5.63
N ARG A 44 -8.60 0.69 -6.45
CA ARG A 44 -9.13 0.91 -7.80
C ARG A 44 -8.00 0.98 -8.82
N ARG A 45 -8.31 0.62 -10.06
CA ARG A 45 -7.34 0.63 -11.18
C ARG A 45 -6.74 2.01 -11.42
N ASP A 46 -7.52 3.07 -11.25
CA ASP A 46 -7.06 4.47 -11.37
C ASP A 46 -6.13 4.93 -10.24
N ILE A 47 -5.91 4.08 -9.23
CA ILE A 47 -4.98 4.31 -8.11
C ILE A 47 -3.78 3.38 -8.23
N CYS A 48 -3.98 2.06 -8.35
CA CYS A 48 -2.88 1.09 -8.39
C CYS A 48 -2.29 0.84 -9.79
N GLY A 49 -2.95 1.32 -10.85
CA GLY A 49 -2.50 1.13 -12.24
C GLY A 49 -2.81 -0.24 -12.85
N GLU A 50 -3.37 -1.17 -12.08
CA GLU A 50 -3.68 -2.54 -12.51
C GLU A 50 -5.06 -3.01 -12.01
N THR A 51 -5.46 -4.25 -12.35
CA THR A 51 -6.65 -4.84 -11.74
C THR A 51 -6.37 -5.07 -10.26
N PRO A 52 -7.21 -4.57 -9.32
CA PRO A 52 -7.08 -4.91 -7.90
C PRO A 52 -7.04 -6.42 -7.68
N ILE A 53 -6.22 -6.88 -6.75
CA ILE A 53 -6.05 -8.31 -6.43
C ILE A 53 -6.60 -8.63 -5.03
N ALA A 54 -7.21 -9.79 -4.84
CA ALA A 54 -7.78 -10.20 -3.56
C ALA A 54 -7.68 -11.73 -3.36
N PRO A 55 -7.97 -12.24 -2.15
CA PRO A 55 -8.04 -13.69 -1.93
C PRO A 55 -9.10 -14.41 -2.78
N SER A 56 -10.11 -13.69 -3.26
CA SER A 56 -11.18 -14.23 -4.12
C SER A 56 -11.77 -13.12 -4.99
N ALA A 57 -12.33 -13.49 -6.15
CA ALA A 57 -12.95 -12.56 -7.10
C ALA A 57 -14.38 -12.14 -6.68
N ILE A 58 -14.53 -11.56 -5.48
CA ILE A 58 -15.82 -11.16 -4.92
C ILE A 58 -16.11 -9.68 -5.20
N PRO A 59 -17.24 -9.34 -5.85
CA PRO A 59 -17.64 -7.95 -6.07
C PRO A 59 -17.88 -7.24 -4.74
N HIS A 60 -17.32 -6.04 -4.57
CA HIS A 60 -17.58 -5.22 -3.38
C HIS A 60 -17.48 -3.71 -3.69
N PRO A 61 -18.23 -2.87 -2.97
CA PRO A 61 -18.19 -1.43 -3.16
C PRO A 61 -16.90 -0.83 -2.58
N VAL A 62 -16.21 -0.03 -3.40
CA VAL A 62 -15.04 0.75 -3.00
C VAL A 62 -15.36 2.22 -3.17
N TYR A 63 -15.33 2.97 -2.07
CA TYR A 63 -15.55 4.41 -2.09
C TYR A 63 -14.21 5.17 -2.02
N GLU A 64 -13.94 5.98 -3.03
CA GLU A 64 -12.76 6.86 -3.04
C GLU A 64 -13.14 8.34 -3.16
N THR A 65 -13.03 8.90 -4.38
CA THR A 65 -13.68 10.15 -4.77
C THR A 65 -15.10 9.88 -5.27
N THR A 66 -15.28 8.72 -5.90
CA THR A 66 -16.57 8.18 -6.36
C THR A 66 -16.75 6.78 -5.81
N LEU A 67 -18.00 6.33 -5.75
CA LEU A 67 -18.36 4.95 -5.46
C LEU A 67 -18.20 4.11 -6.74
N GLU A 68 -17.52 2.97 -6.65
CA GLU A 68 -17.40 2.00 -7.72
C GLU A 68 -17.53 0.59 -7.14
N THR A 69 -18.22 -0.32 -7.82
CA THR A 69 -18.18 -1.75 -7.47
C THR A 69 -17.01 -2.38 -8.18
N ILE A 70 -16.03 -2.88 -7.43
CA ILE A 70 -14.84 -3.50 -7.96
C ILE A 70 -15.01 -5.02 -7.90
N VAL A 71 -14.68 -5.69 -9.01
CA VAL A 71 -14.45 -7.14 -9.05
C VAL A 71 -12.93 -7.35 -9.11
N PRO A 72 -12.29 -7.73 -8.00
CA PRO A 72 -10.84 -7.97 -7.99
C PRO A 72 -10.51 -9.29 -8.70
N GLU A 73 -9.25 -9.42 -9.08
CA GLU A 73 -8.67 -10.69 -9.52
C GLU A 73 -8.30 -11.55 -8.31
N GLU A 74 -8.65 -12.83 -8.35
CA GLU A 74 -8.21 -13.80 -7.34
C GLU A 74 -6.70 -14.02 -7.45
N MET A 75 -6.00 -13.92 -6.33
CA MET A 75 -4.54 -14.05 -6.32
C MET A 75 -4.10 -15.48 -6.65
N THR A 76 -3.19 -15.59 -7.61
CA THR A 76 -2.41 -16.82 -7.83
C THR A 76 -1.38 -17.00 -6.71
N LYS A 77 -0.86 -18.23 -6.54
CA LYS A 77 0.25 -18.50 -5.62
C LYS A 77 1.47 -17.61 -5.91
N ALA A 78 1.81 -17.40 -7.18
CA ALA A 78 2.91 -16.53 -7.56
C ALA A 78 2.68 -15.07 -7.12
N ARG A 79 1.43 -14.59 -7.19
CA ARG A 79 1.07 -13.25 -6.72
C ARG A 79 1.15 -13.13 -5.19
N ILE A 80 0.77 -14.19 -4.46
CA ILE A 80 0.93 -14.25 -3.00
C ILE A 80 2.41 -14.13 -2.62
N GLU A 81 3.28 -14.92 -3.25
CA GLU A 81 4.73 -14.85 -3.02
C GLU A 81 5.31 -13.46 -3.33
N ALA A 82 4.88 -12.84 -4.44
CA ALA A 82 5.29 -11.49 -4.78
C ALA A 82 4.87 -10.46 -3.71
N VAL A 83 3.65 -10.56 -3.16
CA VAL A 83 3.17 -9.67 -2.09
C VAL A 83 3.93 -9.89 -0.78
N ILE A 84 4.29 -11.14 -0.45
CA ILE A 84 5.14 -11.45 0.71
C ILE A 84 6.51 -10.78 0.56
N ALA A 85 7.17 -10.99 -0.59
CA ALA A 85 8.46 -10.38 -0.88
C ALA A 85 8.38 -8.84 -0.85
N ALA A 86 7.31 -8.25 -1.38
CA ALA A 86 7.10 -6.81 -1.34
C ALA A 86 6.93 -6.26 0.09
N HIS A 87 6.20 -6.95 0.96
CA HIS A 87 6.08 -6.57 2.37
C HIS A 87 7.42 -6.67 3.10
N ALA A 88 8.20 -7.73 2.86
CA ALA A 88 9.53 -7.88 3.44
C ALA A 88 10.48 -6.76 2.98
N ALA A 89 10.47 -6.42 1.69
CA ALA A 89 11.28 -5.34 1.15
C ALA A 89 10.86 -3.96 1.67
N ALA A 90 9.56 -3.72 1.87
CA ALA A 90 9.05 -2.51 2.49
C ALA A 90 9.46 -2.42 3.98
N ALA A 91 9.43 -3.53 4.70
CA ALA A 91 9.89 -3.60 6.09
C ALA A 91 11.40 -3.38 6.22
N ALA A 92 12.20 -3.89 5.28
CA ALA A 92 13.64 -3.66 5.27
C ALA A 92 14.04 -2.20 4.99
N ARG A 93 13.16 -1.44 4.32
CA ARG A 93 13.35 0.00 4.07
C ARG A 93 12.91 0.89 5.23
N ALA A 94 12.01 0.38 6.08
CA ALA A 94 11.42 1.09 7.21
C ALA A 94 12.42 1.28 8.36
#